data_AF-A0A837S3X9-F1
#
_entry.id   AF-A0A837S3X9-F1
#
_cell.length_a   1.000
_cell.length_b   1.000
_cell.length_c   1.000
_cell.angle_alpha   90.00
_cell.angle_beta   90.00
_cell.angle_gamma   90.00
#
_symmetry.space_group_name_H-M   'P 1'
#
loop_
_entity.id
_entity.type
_entity.pdbx_description
1 polymer ?
#
loop_
_entity_poly.entity_id
_entity_poly.type
_entity_poly.pdbx_seq_one_letter_code
_entity_poly.pdbx_strand_id
1 'polypeptide(L)' 'MINENYADHIRSRALEVAEYMLKSKSTIREAAKKFFISKSTVHNDLVKRLPVINLKLPLRYMRFWL' A
#
# COMPACT_ATOMS: atom_id res chain seq x y z
N MET A 1 -13.20 -15.16 20.85
CA MET A 1 -13.25 -14.03 19.90
C MET A 1 -11.88 -13.39 19.80
N ILE A 2 -10.97 -13.93 18.98
CA ILE A 2 -9.88 -13.15 18.37
C ILE A 2 -9.78 -13.69 16.95
N ASN A 3 -10.14 -12.82 16.00
CA ASN A 3 -10.42 -13.17 14.61
C ASN A 3 -9.21 -13.78 13.90
N GLU A 4 -9.56 -14.73 13.05
CA GLU A 4 -8.74 -15.29 11.99
C GLU A 4 -7.99 -14.20 11.20
N ASN A 5 -6.75 -14.51 10.86
CA ASN A 5 -5.96 -13.92 9.77
C ASN A 5 -5.30 -12.53 9.95
N TYR A 6 -4.22 -12.51 10.75
CA TYR A 6 -3.19 -11.45 10.69
C TYR A 6 -2.62 -11.26 9.26
N ALA A 7 -2.67 -12.26 8.39
CA ALA A 7 -2.22 -12.07 7.02
C ALA A 7 -3.15 -11.14 6.21
N ASP A 8 -4.44 -11.06 6.55
CA ASP A 8 -5.42 -10.38 5.72
C ASP A 8 -5.45 -8.87 5.95
N HIS A 9 -5.32 -8.40 7.20
CA HIS A 9 -5.28 -6.96 7.46
C HIS A 9 -4.07 -6.26 6.79
N ILE A 10 -2.93 -6.96 6.68
CA ILE A 10 -1.77 -6.44 5.94
C ILE A 10 -2.04 -6.37 4.44
N ARG A 11 -2.70 -7.39 3.88
CA ARG A 11 -3.05 -7.42 2.45
C ARG A 11 -4.04 -6.31 2.11
N SER A 12 -5.11 -6.18 2.88
CA SER A 12 -6.12 -5.14 2.70
C SER A 12 -5.51 -3.75 2.79
N ARG A 13 -4.60 -3.51 3.74
CA ARG A 13 -3.87 -2.24 3.84
C ARG A 13 -3.04 -1.94 2.59
N ALA A 14 -2.28 -2.92 2.11
CA ALA A 14 -1.43 -2.71 0.93
C ALA A 14 -2.27 -2.34 -0.31
N LEU A 15 -3.45 -2.95 -0.47
CA LEU A 15 -4.40 -2.62 -1.53
C LEU A 15 -5.01 -1.23 -1.34
N GLU A 16 -5.50 -0.89 -0.15
CA GLU A 16 -6.08 0.44 0.13
C GLU A 16 -5.09 1.57 -0.11
N VAL A 17 -3.85 1.41 0.33
CA VAL A 17 -2.79 2.41 0.13
C VAL A 17 -2.54 2.61 -1.37
N ALA A 18 -2.49 1.52 -2.14
CA ALA A 18 -2.26 1.57 -3.58
C ALA A 18 -3.41 2.22 -4.33
N GLU A 19 -4.65 1.84 -4.02
CA GLU A 19 -5.85 2.44 -4.61
C GLU A 19 -5.96 3.92 -4.25
N TYR A 20 -5.69 4.27 -2.99
CA TYR A 20 -5.65 5.66 -2.56
C TYR A 20 -4.65 6.45 -3.41
N MET A 21 -3.41 5.98 -3.53
CA MET A 21 -2.38 6.66 -4.31
C MET A 21 -2.76 6.80 -5.79
N LEU A 22 -3.44 5.81 -6.39
CA LEU A 22 -3.92 5.90 -7.76
C LEU A 22 -5.05 6.92 -7.93
N LYS A 23 -5.99 6.94 -6.99
CA LYS A 23 -7.18 7.78 -7.05
C LYS A 23 -6.85 9.24 -6.77
N SER A 24 -6.01 9.50 -5.77
CA SER A 24 -5.62 10.85 -5.36
C SER A 24 -4.40 11.38 -6.11
N LYS A 25 -3.66 10.51 -6.84
CA LYS A 25 -2.32 10.80 -7.39
C LYS A 25 -1.34 11.30 -6.31
N SER A 26 -1.56 10.90 -5.05
CA SER A 26 -0.76 11.33 -3.92
C SER A 26 0.60 10.65 -3.88
N THR A 27 1.58 11.32 -3.27
CA THR A 27 2.92 10.76 -3.03
C THR A 27 2.93 9.77 -1.87
N ILE A 28 4.00 8.96 -1.77
CA ILE A 28 4.22 8.04 -0.64
C ILE A 28 4.19 8.77 0.70
N ARG A 29 4.70 10.01 0.78
CA ARG A 29 4.73 10.80 2.02
C ARG A 29 3.33 11.18 2.48
N GLU A 30 2.43 11.50 1.55
CA GLU A 30 1.05 11.84 1.86
C GLU A 30 0.24 10.61 2.27
N ALA A 31 0.44 9.48 1.57
CA ALA A 31 -0.14 8.21 1.98
C ALA A 31 0.32 7.81 3.39
N ALA A 32 1.63 7.90 3.68
CA ALA A 32 2.17 7.63 5.01
C ALA A 32 1.49 8.47 6.11
N LYS A 33 1.28 9.77 5.86
CA LYS A 33 0.56 10.65 6.78
C LYS A 33 -0.90 10.24 6.96
N LYS A 34 -1.60 9.89 5.88
CA LYS A 34 -3.03 9.54 5.93
C LYS A 34 -3.29 8.21 6.63
N PHE A 35 -2.46 7.22 6.38
CA PHE A 35 -2.59 5.89 6.98
C PHE A 35 -1.86 5.77 8.33
N PHE A 36 -1.29 6.86 8.85
CA PHE A 36 -0.54 6.92 10.11
C PHE A 36 0.54 5.83 10.22
N ILE A 37 1.20 5.54 9.11
CA ILE A 37 2.27 4.55 9.03
C ILE A 37 3.55 5.20 8.50
N SER A 38 4.68 4.57 8.79
CA SER A 38 5.96 5.08 8.32
C SER A 38 6.08 4.98 6.79
N LYS A 39 6.84 5.90 6.20
CA LYS A 39 7.19 5.86 4.77
C LYS A 39 7.78 4.50 4.36
N SER A 40 8.63 3.90 5.19
CA SER A 40 9.25 2.59 4.90
C SER A 40 8.22 1.45 4.98
N THR A 41 7.22 1.53 5.85
CA THR A 41 6.10 0.59 5.90
C THR A 41 5.29 0.65 4.61
N VAL A 42 4.90 1.85 4.17
CA VAL A 42 4.21 2.05 2.88
C VAL A 42 5.03 1.49 1.73
N HIS A 43 6.33 1.78 1.70
CA HIS A 43 7.24 1.26 0.69
C HIS A 43 7.26 -0.27 0.67
N ASN A 44 7.42 -0.92 1.84
CA ASN A 44 7.43 -2.37 1.92
C ASN A 44 6.09 -2.98 1.50
N ASP A 45 4.97 -2.33 1.83
CA ASP A 45 3.65 -2.76 1.39
C ASP A 45 3.54 -2.73 -0.13
N LEU A 46 3.92 -1.61 -0.75
CA LEU A 46 3.81 -1.44 -2.19
C LEU A 46 4.82 -2.26 -2.99
N VAL A 47 6.06 -2.43 -2.49
CA VAL A 47 7.14 -3.11 -3.23
C VAL A 47 7.17 -4.61 -2.96
N LYS A 48 7.02 -5.03 -1.71
CA LYS A 48 7.18 -6.44 -1.34
C LYS A 48 5.86 -7.19 -1.31
N ARG A 49 4.79 -6.54 -0.85
CA ARG A 49 3.53 -7.25 -0.54
C ARG A 49 2.53 -7.14 -1.69
N LEU A 50 2.44 -5.97 -2.31
CA LEU A 50 1.47 -5.71 -3.35
C LEU A 50 1.66 -6.51 -4.63
N PRO A 51 2.89 -6.78 -5.13
CA PRO A 51 3.07 -7.67 -6.29
C PRO A 51 2.62 -9.11 -6.02
N VAL A 52 2.73 -9.56 -4.77
CA VAL A 52 2.29 -10.90 -4.33
C VAL A 52 0.76 -10.98 -4.28
N ILE A 53 0.08 -9.87 -3.99
CA ILE A 53 -1.38 -9.79 -3.90
C ILE A 53 -2.00 -9.52 -5.27
N ASN A 54 -1.43 -8.59 -6.04
CA ASN A 54 -1.93 -8.17 -7.34
C ASN A 54 -0.77 -7.69 -8.23
N LEU A 55 -0.43 -8.48 -9.25
CA LEU A 55 0.69 -8.18 -10.16
C LEU A 55 0.45 -6.96 -11.07
N LYS A 56 -0.79 -6.52 -11.30
CA LYS A 56 -1.09 -5.49 -12.31
C LYS A 56 -0.95 -4.07 -11.81
N LEU A 57 -1.17 -3.86 -10.52
CA LEU A 57 -1.16 -2.55 -9.91
C LEU A 57 0.27 -1.95 -9.75
N PRO A 58 1.34 -2.70 -9.37
CA PRO A 58 2.68 -2.18 -9.04
C PRO A 58 3.29 -1.22 -10.05
N LEU A 59 3.16 -1.56 -11.33
CA LEU A 59 3.69 -0.79 -12.45
C LEU A 59 3.12 0.63 -12.53
N ARG A 60 1.90 0.85 -12.02
CA ARG A 60 1.15 2.09 -12.25
C ARG A 60 1.50 3.20 -11.26
N TYR A 61 1.83 2.88 -10.01
CA TYR A 61 2.22 3.89 -9.00
C TYR A 61 3.72 4.09 -8.86
N MET A 62 4.59 3.24 -9.46
CA MET A 62 6.04 3.51 -9.55
C MET A 62 6.37 4.87 -10.21
N ARG A 63 5.45 5.46 -10.97
CA ARG A 63 5.59 6.82 -11.52
C ARG A 63 5.48 7.95 -10.47
N PHE A 64 4.90 7.70 -9.30
CA PHE A 64 4.69 8.70 -8.24
C PHE A 64 5.68 8.55 -7.08
N TRP A 65 6.83 7.90 -7.35
CA TRP A 65 7.90 7.64 -6.39
C TRP A 65 8.92 8.78 -6.26
N LEU A 66 8.84 9.78 -7.13
CA LEU A 66 9.58 11.05 -7.05
C LEU A 66 8.63 12.13 -6.53
#